data_AF-A0A7Y3L9R8-F1
#
_entry.id   AF-A0A7Y3L9R8-F1
#
_cell.length_a   1.000
_cell.length_b   1.000
_cell.length_c   1.000
_cell.angle_alpha   90.00
_cell.angle_beta   90.00
_cell.angle_gamma   90.00
#
_symmetry.space_group_name_H-M   'P 1'
#
loop_
_entity.id
_entity.type
_entity.pdbx_description
1 polymer ?
#
loop_
_entity_poly.entity_id
_entity_poly.type
_entity_poly.pdbx_seq_one_letter_code
_entity_poly.pdbx_strand_id
1 'polypeptide(L)'
;MSTAPAANGDRSFAPVAGLTTGALTLVVIGGIVMASYAPRRPPLDIIAGLLGLAVALLLTVIVIFTRLSDFAWSTFMLVFKWALLAYVVEAGIIEFSFIRNHTSGSSLVIVSGMLVVFGVSVPTMIAFTAARFAEGGT
;
A
#
# COMPACT_ATOMS: atom_id res chain seq x y z
N MET A 1 34.82 -6.00 30.14
CA MET A 1 34.26 -4.69 29.77
C MET A 1 33.71 -4.83 28.37
N SER A 2 32.48 -5.34 28.25
CA SER A 2 31.86 -5.65 26.96
C SER A 2 31.28 -4.37 26.39
N THR A 3 31.89 -3.82 25.34
CA THR A 3 31.29 -2.75 24.55
C THR A 3 30.09 -3.34 23.82
N ALA A 4 28.89 -3.10 24.35
CA ALA A 4 27.66 -3.32 23.59
C ALA A 4 27.81 -2.60 22.24
N PRO A 5 27.50 -3.24 21.10
CA PRO A 5 27.44 -2.53 19.83
C PRO A 5 26.46 -1.39 20.03
N ALA A 6 26.91 -0.16 19.75
CA ALA A 6 26.07 1.02 19.78
C ALA A 6 24.77 0.66 19.07
N ALA A 7 23.66 0.70 19.80
CA ALA A 7 22.35 0.63 19.20
C ALA A 7 22.36 1.75 18.16
N ASN A 8 22.42 1.38 16.87
CA ASN A 8 22.30 2.27 15.74
C ASN A 8 20.88 2.86 15.78
N GLY A 9 20.65 3.77 16.73
CA GLY A 9 19.64 4.80 16.63
C GLY A 9 19.88 5.52 15.31
N ASP A 10 18.79 5.79 14.61
CA ASP A 10 18.76 6.41 13.28
C ASP A 10 19.04 5.50 12.08
N ARG A 11 18.43 4.29 12.05
CA ARG A 11 17.88 3.83 10.77
C ARG A 11 16.67 4.71 10.44
N SER A 12 16.96 5.92 9.95
CA SER A 12 16.01 6.87 9.38
C SER A 12 14.95 6.08 8.63
N PHE A 13 13.73 6.05 9.18
CA PHE A 13 12.62 5.28 8.63
C PHE A 13 12.53 5.61 7.15
N ALA A 14 12.86 4.64 6.29
CA ALA A 14 12.91 4.87 4.86
C ALA A 14 11.62 5.59 4.45
N PRO A 15 11.69 6.78 3.81
CA PRO A 15 10.52 7.59 3.49
C PRO A 15 9.39 6.78 2.84
N VAL A 16 9.78 5.74 2.09
CA VAL A 16 8.95 4.68 1.53
C VAL A 16 7.93 4.10 2.53
N ALA A 17 8.34 3.69 3.73
CA ALA A 17 7.46 3.09 4.71
C ALA A 17 6.41 4.09 5.22
N GLY A 18 6.82 5.33 5.50
CA GLY A 18 5.92 6.39 5.94
C GLY A 18 4.91 6.79 4.86
N LEU A 19 5.37 6.97 3.62
CA LEU A 19 4.52 7.32 2.48
C LEU A 19 3.53 6.20 2.13
N THR A 20 3.98 4.94 2.15
CA THR A 20 3.11 3.78 1.86
C THR A 20 2.08 3.57 2.96
N THR A 21 2.48 3.74 4.23
CA THR A 21 1.54 3.69 5.37
C THR A 21 0.53 4.83 5.29
N GLY A 22 0.95 6.03 4.90
CA GLY A 22 0.05 7.17 4.68
C GLY A 22 -0.97 6.90 3.58
N ALA A 23 -0.52 6.39 2.42
CA ALA A 23 -1.40 6.01 1.32
C ALA A 23 -2.43 4.95 1.74
N LEU A 24 -1.97 3.91 2.44
CA LEU A 24 -2.84 2.86 2.98
C LEU A 24 -3.86 3.42 3.97
N THR A 25 -3.43 4.29 4.89
CA THR A 25 -4.30 4.92 5.89
C THR A 25 -5.39 5.76 5.23
N LEU A 26 -5.04 6.56 4.23
CA LEU A 26 -6.00 7.37 3.46
C LEU A 26 -7.06 6.49 2.80
N VAL A 27 -6.64 5.40 2.16
CA VAL A 27 -7.55 4.45 1.50
C VAL A 27 -8.45 3.74 2.50
N VAL A 28 -7.92 3.30 3.64
CA VAL A 28 -8.70 2.65 4.71
C VAL A 28 -9.75 3.61 5.27
N ILE A 29 -9.38 4.86 5.55
CA ILE A 29 -10.34 5.88 6.00
C ILE A 29 -11.41 6.11 4.93
N GLY A 30 -11.01 6.25 3.67
CA GLY A 30 -11.93 6.43 2.55
C GLY A 30 -12.92 5.27 2.40
N GLY A 31 -12.45 4.03 2.51
CA GLY A 31 -13.28 2.83 2.47
C GLY A 31 -14.24 2.75 3.65
N ILE A 32 -13.79 3.05 4.88
CA ILE A 32 -14.64 3.08 6.08
C ILE A 32 -15.72 4.15 5.97
N VAL A 33 -15.36 5.36 5.51
CA VAL A 33 -16.33 6.43 5.30
C VAL A 33 -17.35 6.01 4.26
N MET A 34 -16.93 5.40 3.16
CA MET A 34 -17.87 4.93 2.14
C MET A 34 -18.81 3.83 2.66
N ALA A 35 -18.30 2.89 3.46
CA ALA A 35 -19.09 1.83 4.07
C ALA A 35 -20.07 2.35 5.14
N SER A 36 -19.66 3.32 5.96
CA SER A 36 -20.49 3.89 7.03
C SER A 36 -21.66 4.73 6.50
N TYR A 37 -21.60 5.19 5.25
CA TYR A 37 -22.69 5.94 4.64
C TYR A 37 -23.81 5.05 4.11
N ALA A 38 -23.72 3.72 4.09
CA ALA A 38 -24.82 2.87 3.61
C ALA A 38 -26.10 3.04 4.48
N PRO A 39 -27.28 3.43 3.94
CA PRO A 39 -27.67 3.52 2.51
C PRO A 39 -27.70 4.94 1.91
N ARG A 40 -27.19 5.96 2.61
CA ARG A 40 -27.04 7.35 2.13
C ARG A 40 -25.93 7.45 1.06
N ARG A 41 -26.03 8.47 0.19
CA ARG A 41 -24.99 8.75 -0.81
C ARG A 41 -23.76 9.33 -0.12
N PRO A 42 -22.58 8.69 -0.23
CA PRO A 42 -21.35 9.26 0.30
C PRO A 42 -20.95 10.53 -0.47
N PRO A 43 -20.25 11.49 0.17
CA PRO A 43 -19.68 12.64 -0.52
C PRO A 43 -18.52 12.20 -1.41
N LEU A 44 -18.83 11.84 -2.67
CA LEU A 44 -17.87 11.26 -3.62
C LEU A 44 -16.66 12.17 -3.87
N ASP A 45 -16.83 13.49 -3.82
CA ASP A 45 -15.78 14.46 -4.09
C ASP A 45 -14.63 14.37 -3.06
N ILE A 46 -14.97 14.22 -1.78
CA ILE A 46 -13.98 14.09 -0.69
C ILE A 46 -13.22 12.78 -0.82
N ILE A 47 -13.94 11.70 -1.13
CA ILE A 47 -13.38 10.35 -1.21
C ILE A 47 -12.51 10.19 -2.46
N ALA A 48 -12.90 10.81 -3.58
CA ALA A 48 -12.09 10.89 -4.79
C ALA A 48 -10.80 11.70 -4.55
N GLY A 49 -10.87 12.81 -3.81
CA GLY A 49 -9.68 13.56 -3.39
C GLY A 49 -8.72 12.73 -2.54
N LEU A 50 -9.28 11.94 -1.61
CA LEU A 50 -8.50 11.04 -0.74
C LEU A 50 -7.79 9.94 -1.55
N LEU A 51 -8.50 9.35 -2.52
CA LEU A 51 -7.93 8.38 -3.46
C LEU A 51 -6.83 9.02 -4.32
N GLY A 52 -7.08 10.21 -4.87
CA GLY A 52 -6.10 10.95 -5.66
C GLY A 52 -4.80 11.22 -4.89
N LEU A 53 -4.93 11.64 -3.63
CA LEU A 53 -3.78 11.84 -2.73
C LEU A 53 -3.05 10.52 -2.45
N ALA A 54 -3.77 9.43 -2.18
CA ALA A 54 -3.17 8.13 -1.93
C ALA A 54 -2.41 7.60 -3.16
N VAL A 55 -2.96 7.78 -4.36
CA VAL A 55 -2.27 7.45 -5.64
C VAL A 55 -1.01 8.29 -5.81
N ALA A 56 -1.06 9.60 -5.54
CA ALA A 56 0.12 10.47 -5.62
C ALA A 56 1.25 10.04 -4.67
N LEU A 57 0.90 9.65 -3.44
CA LEU A 57 1.86 9.10 -2.47
C LEU A 57 2.47 7.79 -2.98
N LEU A 58 1.65 6.88 -3.52
CA LEU A 58 2.12 5.61 -4.06
C LEU A 58 3.04 5.80 -5.28
N LEU A 59 2.72 6.73 -6.18
CA LEU A 59 3.61 7.10 -7.29
C LEU A 59 4.93 7.68 -6.79
N THR A 60 4.90 8.51 -5.75
CA THR A 60 6.11 9.06 -5.12
C THR A 60 7.00 7.94 -4.58
N VAL A 61 6.42 6.92 -3.95
CA VAL A 61 7.14 5.73 -3.49
C VAL A 61 7.79 5.00 -4.66
N ILE A 62 7.07 4.77 -5.76
CA ILE A 62 7.60 4.11 -6.95
C ILE A 62 8.79 4.90 -7.51
N VAL A 63 8.69 6.23 -7.62
CA VAL A 63 9.79 7.08 -8.09
C VAL A 63 11.01 6.97 -7.18
N ILE A 64 10.82 6.97 -5.86
CA ILE A 64 11.92 6.77 -4.90
C ILE A 64 12.59 5.40 -5.11
N PHE A 65 11.79 4.34 -5.31
CA PHE A 65 12.29 3.00 -5.59
C PHE A 65 13.15 2.94 -6.85
N THR A 66 12.75 3.61 -7.94
CA THR A 66 13.54 3.63 -9.18
C THR A 66 14.92 4.29 -9.02
N ARG A 67 15.14 5.05 -7.94
CA ARG A 67 16.42 5.70 -7.64
C ARG A 67 17.31 4.90 -6.68
N LEU A 68 16.83 3.80 -6.12
CA LEU A 68 17.59 2.94 -5.21
C LEU A 68 18.35 1.87 -6.00
N SER A 69 19.60 2.14 -6.37
CA SER A 69 20.44 1.21 -7.13
C SER A 69 21.07 0.10 -6.29
N ASP A 70 21.30 0.35 -4.99
CA ASP A 70 22.09 -0.53 -4.10
C ASP A 70 21.18 -1.39 -3.19
N PHE A 71 20.12 -1.95 -3.77
CA PHE A 71 19.07 -2.67 -3.04
C PHE A 71 19.00 -4.15 -3.44
N ALA A 72 18.59 -5.02 -2.53
CA ALA A 72 18.39 -6.45 -2.77
C ALA A 72 17.16 -6.73 -3.66
N TRP A 73 17.24 -6.30 -4.92
CA TRP A 73 16.15 -6.35 -5.91
C TRP A 73 15.66 -7.77 -6.19
N SER A 74 16.54 -8.78 -6.11
CA SER A 74 16.18 -10.19 -6.26
C SER A 74 15.19 -10.63 -5.18
N THR A 75 15.52 -10.41 -3.91
CA THR A 75 14.65 -10.70 -2.76
C THR A 75 13.38 -9.86 -2.81
N PHE A 76 13.49 -8.57 -3.14
CA PHE A 76 12.34 -7.69 -3.27
C PHE A 76 11.35 -8.21 -4.31
N MET A 77 11.80 -8.49 -5.53
CA MET A 77 10.92 -8.93 -6.62
C MET A 77 10.30 -10.29 -6.36
N LEU A 78 11.05 -11.21 -5.73
CA LEU A 78 10.53 -12.52 -5.35
C LEU A 78 9.35 -12.36 -4.37
N VAL A 79 9.56 -11.63 -3.28
CA VAL A 79 8.55 -11.43 -2.23
C VAL A 79 7.40 -10.58 -2.77
N PHE A 80 7.70 -9.51 -3.51
CA PHE A 80 6.71 -8.62 -4.09
C PHE A 80 5.77 -9.35 -5.03
N LYS A 81 6.26 -10.22 -5.93
CA LYS A 81 5.40 -10.96 -6.87
C LYS A 81 4.41 -11.89 -6.16
N TRP A 82 4.88 -12.62 -5.16
CA TRP A 82 4.02 -13.55 -4.43
C TRP A 82 3.04 -12.83 -3.51
N ALA A 83 3.49 -11.78 -2.84
CA ALA A 83 2.60 -10.93 -2.05
C ALA A 83 1.56 -10.24 -2.97
N LEU A 84 1.98 -9.68 -4.10
CA LEU A 84 1.06 -9.03 -5.05
C LEU A 84 0.01 -10.01 -5.55
N LEU A 85 0.39 -11.25 -5.88
CA LEU A 85 -0.57 -12.28 -6.29
C LEU A 85 -1.62 -12.54 -5.20
N ALA A 86 -1.20 -12.72 -3.94
CA ALA A 86 -2.12 -12.93 -2.82
C ALA A 86 -3.06 -11.73 -2.64
N TYR A 87 -2.51 -10.51 -2.66
CA TYR A 87 -3.29 -9.28 -2.48
C TYR A 87 -4.22 -8.98 -3.66
N VAL A 88 -3.87 -9.38 -4.88
CA VAL A 88 -4.79 -9.31 -6.03
C VAL A 88 -5.98 -10.25 -5.84
N VAL A 89 -5.76 -11.45 -5.31
CA VAL A 89 -6.84 -12.38 -4.99
C VAL A 89 -7.74 -11.82 -3.89
N GLU A 90 -7.17 -11.30 -2.80
CA GLU A 90 -7.92 -10.65 -1.72
C GLU A 90 -8.74 -9.46 -2.22
N ALA A 91 -8.10 -8.55 -2.97
CA ALA A 91 -8.77 -7.41 -3.57
C ALA A 91 -9.90 -7.84 -4.51
N GLY A 92 -9.69 -8.88 -5.32
CA GLY A 92 -10.72 -9.42 -6.21
C GLY A 92 -11.93 -9.99 -5.47
N ILE A 93 -11.71 -10.68 -4.35
CA ILE A 93 -12.82 -11.17 -3.50
C ILE A 93 -13.60 -9.99 -2.90
N ILE A 94 -12.89 -8.96 -2.42
CA ILE A 94 -13.52 -7.76 -1.86
C ILE A 94 -14.30 -7.00 -2.94
N GLU A 95 -13.72 -6.81 -4.13
CA GLU A 95 -14.37 -6.17 -5.28
C GLU A 95 -15.62 -6.93 -5.73
N PHE A 96 -15.54 -8.25 -5.80
CA PHE A 96 -16.69 -9.11 -6.11
C PHE A 96 -17.85 -8.93 -5.11
N SER A 97 -17.53 -8.76 -3.82
CA SER A 97 -18.53 -8.46 -2.78
C SER A 97 -19.27 -7.16 -3.04
N PHE A 98 -18.57 -6.10 -3.49
CA PHE A 98 -19.20 -4.81 -3.81
C PHE A 98 -20.13 -4.90 -5.03
N ILE A 99 -19.70 -5.60 -6.07
CA ILE A 99 -20.51 -5.85 -7.26
C ILE A 99 -21.79 -6.61 -6.86
N ARG A 100 -21.64 -7.65 -6.05
CA ARG A 100 -22.77 -8.46 -5.57
C ARG A 100 -23.72 -7.66 -4.67
N ASN A 101 -23.21 -6.70 -3.91
CA ASN A 101 -24.00 -5.82 -3.05
C ASN A 101 -24.61 -4.60 -3.77
N HIS A 102 -24.76 -4.66 -5.11
CA HIS A 102 -25.33 -3.59 -5.94
C HIS A 102 -24.64 -2.22 -5.83
N THR A 103 -23.37 -2.18 -5.40
CA THR A 103 -22.57 -0.95 -5.45
C THR A 103 -22.22 -0.68 -6.91
N SER A 104 -22.76 0.38 -7.50
CA SER A 104 -22.65 0.66 -8.93
C SER A 104 -22.28 2.13 -9.22
N GLY A 105 -21.83 2.39 -10.45
CA GLY A 105 -21.46 3.73 -10.92
C GLY A 105 -20.16 4.26 -10.29
N SER A 106 -20.11 5.57 -10.02
CA SER A 106 -18.90 6.25 -9.55
C SER A 106 -18.37 5.71 -8.22
N SER A 107 -19.24 5.18 -7.36
CA SER A 107 -18.82 4.56 -6.08
C SER A 107 -17.96 3.33 -6.32
N LEU A 108 -18.31 2.47 -7.28
CA LEU A 108 -17.56 1.27 -7.60
C LEU A 108 -16.16 1.61 -8.10
N VAL A 109 -16.06 2.59 -9.01
CA VAL A 109 -14.76 3.06 -9.55
C VAL A 109 -13.82 3.52 -8.43
N ILE A 110 -14.33 4.30 -7.48
CA ILE A 110 -13.52 4.82 -6.36
C ILE A 110 -13.07 3.68 -5.45
N VAL A 111 -13.96 2.72 -5.12
CA VAL A 111 -13.60 1.56 -4.31
C VAL A 111 -12.60 0.67 -5.01
N SER A 112 -12.78 0.38 -6.29
CA SER A 112 -11.82 -0.39 -7.09
C SER A 112 -10.45 0.29 -7.09
N GLY A 113 -10.40 1.62 -7.27
CA GLY A 113 -9.15 2.38 -7.16
C GLY A 113 -8.51 2.28 -5.77
N MET A 114 -9.33 2.33 -4.71
CA MET A 114 -8.88 2.10 -3.34
C MET A 114 -8.30 0.71 -3.14
N LEU A 115 -8.94 -0.33 -3.69
CA LEU A 115 -8.46 -1.71 -3.64
C LEU A 115 -7.15 -1.88 -4.39
N VAL A 116 -6.95 -1.20 -5.51
CA VAL A 116 -5.67 -1.19 -6.22
C VAL A 116 -4.57 -0.58 -5.34
N VAL A 117 -4.81 0.58 -4.74
CA VAL A 117 -3.82 1.21 -3.86
C VAL A 117 -3.50 0.33 -2.66
N PHE A 118 -4.52 -0.26 -2.02
CA PHE A 118 -4.36 -1.24 -0.95
C PHE A 118 -3.52 -2.44 -1.41
N GLY A 119 -3.92 -3.06 -2.51
CA GLY A 119 -3.30 -4.27 -3.06
C GLY A 119 -1.87 -4.08 -3.55
N VAL A 120 -1.43 -2.84 -3.80
CA VAL A 120 -0.03 -2.53 -4.11
C VAL A 120 0.75 -2.08 -2.88
N SER A 121 0.14 -1.31 -1.98
CA SER A 121 0.79 -0.76 -0.78
C SER A 121 1.29 -1.87 0.15
N VAL A 122 0.47 -2.89 0.39
CA VAL A 122 0.83 -3.92 1.36
C VAL A 122 1.95 -4.84 0.84
N PRO A 123 1.89 -5.37 -0.40
CA PRO A 123 3.02 -6.09 -1.00
C PRO A 123 4.30 -5.26 -1.04
N THR A 124 4.21 -3.96 -1.31
CA THR A 124 5.36 -3.05 -1.30
C THR A 124 6.03 -3.01 0.08
N MET A 125 5.26 -2.88 1.16
CA MET A 125 5.80 -2.89 2.52
C MET A 125 6.40 -4.24 2.92
N ILE A 126 5.74 -5.35 2.58
CA ILE A 126 6.22 -6.69 2.87
C ILE A 126 7.56 -6.92 2.15
N ALA A 127 7.61 -6.65 0.84
CA ALA A 127 8.80 -6.82 0.03
C ALA A 127 9.94 -5.89 0.47
N PHE A 128 9.64 -4.63 0.78
CA PHE A 128 10.61 -3.69 1.32
C PHE A 128 11.20 -4.18 2.65
N THR A 129 10.36 -4.72 3.53
CA THR A 129 10.78 -5.27 4.82
C THR A 129 11.61 -6.54 4.66
N ALA A 130 11.29 -7.40 3.69
CA ALA A 130 12.12 -8.57 3.41
C ALA A 130 13.48 -8.18 2.83
N ALA A 131 13.50 -7.29 1.84
CA ALA A 131 14.72 -6.88 1.17
C ALA A 131 15.64 -6.02 2.04
N ARG A 132 15.12 -5.20 2.98
CA ARG A 132 15.95 -4.43 3.93
C ARG A 132 16.71 -5.31 4.93
N PHE A 133 16.26 -6.54 5.16
CA PHE A 133 16.86 -7.49 6.09
C PHE A 133 17.52 -8.68 5.40
N ALA A 134 17.47 -8.72 4.06
CA ALA A 134 18.28 -9.64 3.31
C ALA A 134 19.74 -9.19 3.49
N GLU A 135 20.45 -9.84 4.41
CA GLU A 135 21.92 -9.77 4.48
C GLU A 135 22.47 -10.09 3.10
N GLY A 136 23.47 -9.30 2.66
CA GLY A 136 24.10 -9.42 1.35
C GLY A 136 24.41 -10.89 1.08
N GLY A 137 23.61 -11.49 0.20
CA GLY A 137 23.81 -12.87 -0.23
C GLY A 137 25.14 -12.93 -0.94
N THR A 138 26.07 -13.66 -0.31
CA THR A 138 27.34 -14.23 -0.81
C THR A 138 27.63 -14.07 -2.30
#